data_AF-A0A1V5GXW2-F1
#
_entry.id   AF-A0A1V5GXW2-F1
#
_cell.length_a   1.000
_cell.length_b   1.000
_cell.length_c   1.000
_cell.angle_alpha   90.00
_cell.angle_beta   90.00
_cell.angle_gamma   90.00
#
_symmetry.space_group_name_H-M   'P 1'
#
loop_
_entity.id
_entity.type
_entity.pdbx_description
1 polymer ?
#
loop_
_entity_poly.entity_id
_entity_poly.type
_entity_poly.pdbx_seq_one_letter_code
_entity_poly.pdbx_strand_id
1 'polypeptide(L)'
;MADQKRKYVVKKKLTISKTYRAWDNWAVGDIMVGKVVGTHEDTKYGKESPIINVEEAFLKKDKAKDYIGKNVVLNYCGQLAKNYPDITVGDVLQVEYTGKGVIQGKSKYAGKEAHSVQVDLMGEIGDDEELAEEEDEDDGL
;
A
#
# COMPACT_ATOMS: atom_id res chain seq x y z
N MET A 1 -35.11 27.55 -10.93
CA MET A 1 -34.14 27.14 -11.97
C MET A 1 -34.01 25.64 -11.85
N ALA A 2 -34.24 24.87 -12.91
CA ALA A 2 -34.23 23.42 -12.84
C ALA A 2 -32.80 22.89 -12.93
N ASP A 3 -32.35 22.18 -11.89
CA ASP A 3 -31.08 21.44 -11.86
C ASP A 3 -31.03 20.39 -12.98
N GLN A 4 -30.35 20.73 -14.06
CA GLN A 4 -30.16 19.82 -15.18
C GLN A 4 -29.11 18.76 -14.79
N LYS A 5 -29.58 17.57 -14.38
CA LYS A 5 -28.72 16.43 -14.04
C LYS A 5 -27.84 16.05 -15.23
N ARG A 6 -26.52 16.05 -15.03
CA ARG A 6 -25.52 15.60 -16.02
C ARG A 6 -25.79 14.13 -16.37
N LYS A 7 -26.01 13.83 -17.65
CA LYS A 7 -26.10 12.47 -18.17
C LYS A 7 -24.73 12.03 -18.68
N TYR A 8 -24.20 10.97 -18.09
CA TYR A 8 -22.95 10.35 -18.52
C TYR A 8 -23.26 9.11 -19.37
N VAL A 9 -22.52 8.93 -20.47
CA VAL A 9 -22.59 7.74 -21.32
C VAL A 9 -21.24 7.03 -21.30
N VAL A 10 -21.25 5.72 -21.10
CA VAL A 10 -20.03 4.91 -21.12
C VAL A 10 -19.54 4.82 -22.55
N LYS A 11 -18.45 5.52 -22.87
CA LYS A 11 -17.86 5.52 -24.22
C LYS A 11 -16.94 4.32 -24.48
N LYS A 12 -16.22 3.86 -23.45
CA LYS A 12 -15.29 2.74 -23.53
C LYS A 12 -15.03 2.20 -22.13
N LYS A 13 -15.03 0.88 -21.96
CA LYS A 13 -14.54 0.24 -20.75
C LYS A 13 -13.02 0.17 -20.84
N LEU A 14 -12.33 0.88 -19.96
CA LEU A 14 -10.88 0.81 -19.83
C LEU A 14 -10.56 -0.23 -18.76
N THR A 15 -9.80 -1.25 -19.12
CA THR A 15 -9.24 -2.20 -18.16
C THR A 15 -7.88 -1.66 -17.74
N ILE A 16 -7.75 -1.29 -16.48
CA ILE A 16 -6.45 -0.95 -15.89
C ILE A 16 -5.65 -2.25 -15.82
N SER A 17 -4.50 -2.31 -16.50
CA SER A 17 -3.59 -3.46 -16.34
C SER A 17 -3.06 -3.47 -14.91
N LYS A 18 -3.15 -4.63 -14.28
CA LYS A 18 -2.71 -4.86 -12.90
C LYS A 18 -1.58 -5.89 -12.92
N THR A 19 -0.52 -5.62 -12.18
CA THR A 19 0.60 -6.54 -11.99
C THR A 19 0.56 -7.09 -10.58
N TYR A 20 0.89 -8.36 -10.41
CA TYR A 20 1.04 -8.99 -9.11
C TYR A 20 2.52 -9.22 -8.83
N ARG A 21 2.93 -9.04 -7.58
CA ARG A 21 4.25 -9.47 -7.12
C ARG A 21 4.08 -10.61 -6.11
N ALA A 22 4.54 -11.80 -6.48
CA ALA A 22 4.50 -12.96 -5.61
C ALA A 22 5.37 -12.73 -4.36
N TRP A 23 4.93 -13.24 -3.21
CA TRP A 23 5.63 -13.06 -1.93
C TRP A 23 7.07 -13.60 -1.94
N ASP A 24 7.36 -14.66 -2.69
CA ASP A 24 8.70 -15.25 -2.77
C ASP A 24 9.73 -14.31 -3.44
N ASN A 25 9.25 -13.34 -4.21
CA ASN A 25 10.09 -12.33 -4.87
C ASN A 25 10.43 -11.16 -3.95
N TRP A 26 9.76 -11.02 -2.81
CA TRP A 26 10.11 -10.01 -1.84
C TRP A 26 11.37 -10.41 -1.06
N ALA A 27 12.16 -9.42 -0.70
CA ALA A 27 13.25 -9.53 0.26
C ALA A 27 13.02 -8.55 1.41
N VAL A 28 13.48 -8.89 2.62
CA VAL A 28 13.34 -7.99 3.77
C VAL A 28 14.02 -6.65 3.47
N GLY A 29 13.31 -5.55 3.70
CA GLY A 29 13.72 -4.19 3.35
C GLY A 29 13.50 -3.83 1.88
N ASP A 30 12.75 -4.63 1.11
CA ASP A 30 12.18 -4.18 -0.17
C ASP A 30 11.10 -3.13 0.12
N ILE A 31 11.15 -2.01 -0.59
CA ILE A 31 10.22 -0.88 -0.43
C ILE A 31 9.53 -0.58 -1.76
N MET A 32 8.23 -0.30 -1.71
CA MET A 32 7.47 0.29 -2.82
C MET A 32 6.72 1.52 -2.32
N VAL A 33 6.82 2.62 -3.05
CA VAL A 33 6.07 3.85 -2.79
C VAL A 33 5.13 4.08 -3.96
N GLY A 34 3.86 4.41 -3.68
CA GLY A 34 2.94 4.73 -4.75
C GLY A 34 1.56 5.16 -4.30
N LYS A 35 0.84 5.76 -5.25
CA LYS A 35 -0.51 6.29 -5.05
C LYS A 35 -1.58 5.23 -5.18
N VAL A 36 -2.52 5.19 -4.25
CA VAL A 36 -3.68 4.28 -4.29
C VAL A 36 -4.62 4.70 -5.42
N VAL A 37 -4.79 3.83 -6.41
CA VAL A 37 -5.62 4.09 -7.59
C VAL A 37 -6.91 3.26 -7.61
N GLY A 38 -7.08 2.36 -6.64
CA GLY A 38 -8.30 1.56 -6.50
C GLY A 38 -8.11 0.31 -5.67
N THR A 39 -9.09 -0.59 -5.75
CA THR A 39 -9.10 -1.86 -5.03
C THR A 39 -9.23 -3.04 -5.99
N HIS A 40 -8.77 -4.20 -5.54
CA HIS A 40 -8.96 -5.48 -6.20
C HIS A 40 -9.53 -6.48 -5.21
N GLU A 41 -10.73 -6.97 -5.48
CA GLU A 41 -11.30 -8.10 -4.74
C GLU A 41 -10.64 -9.41 -5.22
N ASP A 42 -9.99 -10.11 -4.30
CA ASP A 42 -9.51 -11.46 -4.51
C ASP A 42 -10.71 -12.41 -4.63
N THR A 43 -10.86 -13.04 -5.79
CA THR A 43 -12.02 -13.92 -6.10
C THR A 43 -12.02 -15.23 -5.32
N LYS A 44 -10.91 -15.61 -4.68
CA LYS A 44 -10.74 -16.86 -3.94
C LYS A 44 -11.02 -16.69 -2.45
N TYR A 45 -10.72 -15.52 -1.89
CA TYR A 45 -10.88 -15.24 -0.47
C TYR A 45 -11.86 -14.10 -0.16
N GLY A 46 -12.39 -13.41 -1.18
CA GLY A 46 -13.35 -12.31 -1.05
C GLY A 46 -12.78 -11.12 -0.29
N LYS A 47 -11.47 -10.91 -0.38
CA LYS A 47 -10.76 -9.85 0.35
C LYS A 47 -10.31 -8.77 -0.60
N GLU A 48 -10.58 -7.53 -0.24
CA GLU A 48 -10.11 -6.39 -1.01
C GLU A 48 -8.63 -6.12 -0.72
N SER A 49 -7.89 -5.88 -1.79
CA SER A 49 -6.47 -5.53 -1.78
C SER A 49 -6.31 -4.17 -2.46
N PRO A 50 -5.54 -3.24 -1.90
CA PRO A 50 -5.30 -1.95 -2.53
C PRO A 50 -4.44 -2.13 -3.76
N ILE A 51 -4.65 -1.25 -4.75
CA ILE A 51 -3.85 -1.15 -5.96
C ILE A 51 -3.11 0.17 -5.88
N ILE A 52 -1.78 0.10 -5.88
CA ILE A 52 -0.94 1.30 -5.95
C ILE A 52 -0.40 1.46 -7.37
N ASN A 53 -0.40 2.68 -7.87
CA ASN A 53 0.46 3.06 -8.99
C ASN A 53 1.83 3.36 -8.41
N VAL A 54 2.82 2.52 -8.73
CA VAL A 54 4.15 2.62 -8.13
C VAL A 54 4.89 3.82 -8.71
N GLU A 55 5.29 4.73 -7.85
CA GLU A 55 6.09 5.92 -8.20
C GLU A 55 7.58 5.61 -8.00
N GLU A 56 7.91 4.99 -6.87
CA GLU A 56 9.27 4.57 -6.53
C GLU A 56 9.30 3.13 -6.02
N ALA A 57 10.42 2.44 -6.27
CA ALA A 57 10.63 1.10 -5.77
C ALA A 57 12.11 0.85 -5.47
N PHE A 58 12.39 0.24 -4.33
CA PHE A 58 13.72 -0.15 -3.88
C PHE A 58 13.70 -1.66 -3.62
N LEU A 59 14.03 -2.43 -4.65
CA LEU A 59 13.90 -3.89 -4.64
C LEU A 59 15.29 -4.53 -4.68
N LYS A 60 15.54 -5.51 -3.80
CA LYS A 60 16.83 -6.19 -3.69
C LYS A 60 17.02 -7.29 -4.73
N LYS A 61 15.94 -7.98 -5.11
CA LYS A 61 15.98 -9.14 -6.03
C LYS A 61 15.58 -8.80 -7.47
N ASP A 62 14.65 -7.88 -7.64
CA ASP A 62 14.06 -7.53 -8.93
C ASP A 62 14.53 -6.15 -9.41
N LYS A 63 14.36 -5.85 -10.70
CA LYS A 63 14.59 -4.51 -11.22
C LYS A 63 13.41 -3.61 -10.84
N ALA A 64 13.64 -2.64 -9.96
CA ALA A 64 12.64 -1.62 -9.58
C ALA A 64 11.90 -0.99 -10.78
N LYS A 65 12.62 -0.75 -11.88
CA LYS A 65 12.10 -0.21 -13.14
C LYS A 65 10.97 -1.03 -13.76
N ASP A 66 10.87 -2.31 -13.44
CA ASP A 66 9.80 -3.18 -13.94
C ASP A 66 8.47 -2.93 -13.22
N TYR A 67 8.47 -2.18 -12.11
CA TYR A 67 7.29 -1.87 -11.32
C TYR A 67 6.91 -0.39 -11.37
N ILE A 68 7.90 0.50 -11.47
CA ILE A 68 7.68 1.96 -11.59
C ILE A 68 6.73 2.27 -12.75
N GLY A 69 5.72 3.09 -12.49
CA GLY A 69 4.64 3.49 -13.40
C GLY A 69 3.54 2.44 -13.61
N LYS A 70 3.65 1.26 -12.99
CA LYS A 70 2.64 0.19 -13.11
C LYS A 70 1.71 0.18 -11.91
N ASN A 71 0.50 -0.34 -12.15
CA ASN A 71 -0.45 -0.61 -11.08
C ASN A 71 -0.15 -1.98 -10.49
N VAL A 72 0.30 -1.99 -9.24
CA VAL A 72 0.64 -3.19 -8.49
C VAL A 72 -0.46 -3.46 -7.47
N VAL A 73 -0.95 -4.69 -7.46
CA VAL A 73 -1.87 -5.15 -6.40
C VAL A 73 -1.04 -5.51 -5.18
N LEU A 74 -1.28 -4.84 -4.06
CA LEU A 74 -0.67 -5.18 -2.78
C LEU A 74 -1.39 -6.40 -2.22
N ASN A 75 -0.77 -7.56 -2.36
CA ASN A 75 -1.35 -8.81 -1.89
C ASN A 75 -1.77 -8.70 -0.43
N TYR A 76 -3.02 -9.09 -0.14
CA TYR A 76 -3.56 -9.03 1.21
C TYR A 76 -2.72 -9.83 2.21
N CYS A 77 -2.32 -9.21 3.31
CA CYS A 77 -1.74 -9.86 4.48
C CYS A 77 -2.40 -9.35 5.77
N GLY A 78 -2.21 -10.06 6.88
CA GLY A 78 -2.89 -9.76 8.15
C GLY A 78 -2.56 -8.38 8.74
N GLN A 79 -1.41 -7.79 8.39
CA GLN A 79 -1.07 -6.42 8.79
C GLN A 79 -1.70 -5.38 7.86
N LEU A 80 -1.65 -5.59 6.55
CA LEU A 80 -2.35 -4.73 5.59
C LEU A 80 -3.85 -4.64 5.93
N ALA A 81 -4.45 -5.76 6.36
CA ALA A 81 -5.83 -5.83 6.82
C ALA A 81 -6.19 -4.86 7.95
N LYS A 82 -5.26 -4.59 8.86
CA LYS A 82 -5.50 -3.74 10.03
C LYS A 82 -5.53 -2.27 9.64
N ASN A 83 -4.66 -1.89 8.71
CA ASN A 83 -4.48 -0.50 8.28
C ASN A 83 -5.38 -0.15 7.08
N TYR A 84 -5.94 -1.16 6.41
CA TYR A 84 -6.82 -0.96 5.24
C TYR A 84 -8.01 -0.01 5.44
N PRO A 85 -8.71 0.02 6.60
CA PRO A 85 -9.83 0.94 6.81
C PRO A 85 -9.46 2.43 6.67
N ASP A 86 -8.19 2.76 6.88
CA ASP A 86 -7.68 4.14 6.86
C ASP A 86 -7.10 4.52 5.49
N ILE A 87 -7.02 3.58 4.54
CA ILE A 87 -6.45 3.80 3.20
C ILE A 87 -7.55 4.19 2.21
N THR A 88 -7.42 5.36 1.60
CA THR A 88 -8.34 5.91 0.61
C THR A 88 -7.70 5.99 -0.78
N VAL A 89 -8.54 5.95 -1.83
CA VAL A 89 -8.07 6.22 -3.20
C VAL A 89 -7.55 7.66 -3.28
N GLY A 90 -6.31 7.82 -3.71
CA GLY A 90 -5.61 9.10 -3.76
C GLY A 90 -4.43 9.21 -2.80
N ASP A 91 -4.41 8.39 -1.75
CA ASP A 91 -3.34 8.39 -0.75
C ASP A 91 -2.02 7.87 -1.34
N VAL A 92 -0.89 8.40 -0.86
CA VAL A 92 0.44 7.87 -1.15
C VAL A 92 0.85 6.94 -0.02
N LEU A 93 1.25 5.72 -0.37
CA LEU A 93 1.69 4.72 0.60
C LEU A 93 3.13 4.36 0.36
N GLN A 94 3.90 4.22 1.45
CA GLN A 94 5.13 3.46 1.45
C GLN A 94 4.84 2.08 2.04
N VAL A 95 5.25 1.04 1.32
CA VAL A 95 5.10 -0.36 1.75
C VAL A 95 6.48 -0.98 1.83
N GLU A 96 6.88 -1.35 3.03
CA GLU A 96 8.11 -2.09 3.30
C GLU A 96 7.81 -3.54 3.66
N TYR A 97 8.50 -4.48 3.03
CA TYR A 97 8.43 -5.88 3.43
C TYR A 97 9.38 -6.17 4.60
N THR A 98 8.79 -6.50 5.75
CA THR A 98 9.53 -6.75 7.00
C THR A 98 9.77 -8.24 7.26
N GLY A 99 9.28 -9.13 6.39
CA GLY A 99 9.61 -10.55 6.41
C GLY A 99 8.41 -11.46 6.70
N LYS A 100 8.68 -12.55 7.42
CA LYS A 100 7.66 -13.51 7.87
C LYS A 100 7.62 -13.53 9.39
N GLY A 101 6.43 -13.53 9.95
CA GLY A 101 6.19 -13.67 11.38
C GLY A 101 5.19 -14.79 11.65
N VAL A 102 5.30 -15.43 12.82
CA VAL A 102 4.29 -16.38 13.29
C VAL A 102 3.14 -15.59 13.91
N ILE A 103 1.90 -15.87 13.48
CA ILE A 103 0.72 -15.23 14.05
C ILE A 103 0.58 -15.67 15.51
N GLN A 104 0.75 -14.73 16.44
CA GLN A 104 0.52 -14.94 17.87
C GLN A 104 -0.93 -14.58 18.27
N GLY A 105 -1.46 -15.22 19.32
CA GLY A 105 -2.78 -14.91 19.90
C GLY A 105 -3.87 -15.97 19.67
N LYS A 106 -5.14 -15.60 19.95
CA LYS A 106 -6.32 -16.50 19.89
C LYS A 106 -7.05 -16.47 18.54
N SER A 107 -6.33 -16.33 17.42
CA SER A 107 -6.97 -16.35 16.09
C SER A 107 -7.04 -17.78 15.53
N LYS A 108 -7.96 -18.04 14.60
CA LYS A 108 -8.00 -19.31 13.84
C LYS A 108 -6.76 -19.59 12.99
N TYR A 109 -5.84 -18.62 12.92
CA TYR A 109 -4.58 -18.68 12.20
C TYR A 109 -3.36 -18.66 13.14
N ALA A 110 -3.57 -18.70 14.46
CA ALA A 110 -2.49 -18.73 15.43
C ALA A 110 -1.52 -19.88 15.17
N GLY A 111 -0.22 -19.62 15.31
CA GLY A 111 0.85 -20.58 15.05
C GLY A 111 1.18 -20.78 13.57
N LYS A 112 0.48 -20.12 12.64
CA LYS A 112 0.84 -20.13 11.20
C LYS A 112 1.80 -18.99 10.88
N GLU A 113 2.72 -19.24 9.96
CA GLU A 113 3.55 -18.19 9.36
C GLU A 113 2.71 -17.30 8.45
N ALA A 114 2.95 -15.99 8.53
CA ALA A 114 2.35 -14.99 7.68
C ALA A 114 3.39 -13.95 7.25
N HIS A 115 3.20 -13.41 6.06
CA HIS A 115 3.97 -12.27 5.59
C HIS A 115 3.66 -11.02 6.40
N SER A 116 4.71 -10.25 6.66
CA SER A 116 4.71 -9.02 7.45
C SER A 116 5.14 -7.86 6.55
N VAL A 117 4.38 -6.78 6.60
CA VAL A 117 4.65 -5.53 5.90
C VAL A 117 4.41 -4.36 6.84
N GLN A 118 5.26 -3.35 6.73
CA GLN A 118 4.99 -2.03 7.27
C GLN A 118 4.36 -1.17 6.17
N VAL A 119 3.30 -0.44 6.53
CA VAL A 119 2.61 0.47 5.61
C VAL A 119 2.53 1.81 6.29
N ASP A 120 3.20 2.79 5.70
CA ASP A 120 3.21 4.17 6.16
C ASP A 120 2.41 5.01 5.17
N LEU A 121 1.47 5.81 5.70
CA LEU A 121 0.74 6.80 4.92
C LEU A 121 1.65 8.02 4.74
N MET A 122 1.97 8.37 3.50
CA MET A 122 2.87 9.47 3.18
C MET A 122 2.07 10.74 2.88
N GLY A 123 2.44 11.82 3.56
CA GLY A 123 2.01 13.17 3.18
C GLY A 123 2.86 13.68 2.02
N GLU A 124 2.27 14.44 1.11
CA GLU A 124 3.05 15.33 0.26
C GLU A 124 3.53 16.48 1.16
N ILE A 125 4.85 16.70 1.23
CA ILE A 125 5.38 17.93 1.82
C ILE A 125 4.86 19.07 0.94
N GLY A 126 3.75 19.69 1.35
CA GLY A 126 3.40 21.02 0.87
C GLY A 126 4.48 21.99 1.34
N ASP A 127 4.79 23.01 0.55
CA ASP A 127 5.78 24.09 0.73
C ASP A 127 5.81 24.80 2.12
N ASP A 128 5.12 24.32 3.16
CA ASP A 128 4.89 25.01 4.44
C ASP A 128 4.79 24.05 5.66
N GLU A 129 5.56 22.95 5.69
CA GLU A 129 5.74 22.19 6.93
C GLU A 129 7.22 22.17 7.34
N GLU A 130 7.57 23.11 8.23
CA GLU A 130 8.77 23.04 9.06
C GLU A 130 8.79 21.68 9.75
N LEU A 131 9.82 20.88 9.43
CA LEU A 131 10.24 19.76 10.25
C LEU A 131 10.48 20.28 11.66
N ALA A 132 9.55 20.00 12.58
CA ALA A 132 9.81 20.17 14.00
C ALA A 132 10.93 19.19 14.38
N GLU A 133 12.16 19.70 14.44
CA GLU A 133 13.25 19.02 15.13
C GLU A 133 12.80 18.84 16.59
N GLU A 134 12.64 17.59 17.03
CA GLU A 134 12.52 17.29 18.44
C GLU A 134 13.84 17.71 19.10
N GLU A 135 13.86 18.84 19.79
CA GLU A 135 14.95 19.20 20.69
C GLU A 135 14.98 18.15 21.81
N ASP A 136 16.01 17.29 21.80
CA ASP A 136 16.41 16.48 22.94
C ASP A 136 16.65 17.41 24.14
N GLU A 137 15.70 17.45 25.08
CA GLU A 137 15.92 18.01 26.42
C GLU A 137 16.95 17.12 27.15
N ASP A 138 18.23 17.46 27.00
CA ASP A 138 19.33 17.06 27.88
C ASP A 138 19.10 17.68 29.27
N ASP A 139 18.28 17.01 30.07
CA ASP A 139 18.05 17.35 31.49
C ASP A 139 19.30 16.91 32.30
N GLY A 140 20.36 17.70 32.17
CA GLY A 140 21.56 17.60 32.98
C GLY A 140 21.47 18.49 34.22
N LEU A 141 21.15 17.90 35.37
CA LEU A 141 21.43 18.45 36.71
C LEU A 141 21.65 17.36 37.77
#